data_AF-A0A957ZX32-F1
#
_entry.id   AF-A0A957ZX32-F1
#
_cell.length_a   1.000
_cell.length_b   1.000
_cell.length_c   1.000
_cell.angle_alpha   90.00
_cell.angle_beta   90.00
_cell.angle_gamma   90.00
#
_symmetry.space_group_name_H-M   'P 1'
#
loop_
_entity.id
_entity.type
_entity.pdbx_description
1 polymer ?
#
loop_
_entity_poly.entity_id
_entity_poly.type
_entity_poly.pdbx_seq_one_letter_code
_entity_poly.pdbx_strand_id
1 'polypeptide(L)'
;IVVLMQDVYTDLFGQPPTLAALHAGLECGTISALYPGMDAISIGPTLYDVHTPAERLEVASVEKVYNLVLETLVRIAAQDAAGAQT
;
A
#
# COMPACT_ATOMS: atom_id res chain seq x y z
N ILE A 1 4.01 -8.03 5.06
CA ILE A 1 3.89 -6.60 4.66
C ILE A 1 2.67 -5.86 5.24
N VAL A 2 1.49 -6.49 5.29
CA VAL A 2 0.22 -5.81 5.65
C VAL A 2 0.24 -5.14 7.04
N VAL A 3 0.73 -5.83 8.07
CA VAL A 3 0.81 -5.29 9.45
C VAL A 3 1.76 -4.09 9.51
N LEU A 4 2.95 -4.20 8.92
CA LEU A 4 3.92 -3.11 8.88
C LEU A 4 3.33 -1.85 8.26
N MET A 5 2.63 -1.97 7.13
CA MET A 5 2.06 -0.81 6.45
C MET A 5 0.86 -0.20 7.22
N GLN A 6 0.14 -0.98 8.05
CA GLN A 6 -0.87 -0.44 8.97
C GLN A 6 -0.25 0.43 10.07
N ASP A 7 0.88 -0.01 10.64
CA ASP A 7 1.59 0.75 11.67
C ASP A 7 2.13 2.06 11.08
N VAL A 8 2.77 2.00 9.90
CA VAL A 8 3.23 3.19 9.17
C VAL A 8 2.08 4.16 8.92
N TYR A 9 0.95 3.67 8.43
CA TYR A 9 -0.21 4.53 8.16
C TYR A 9 -0.73 5.19 9.43
N THR A 10 -0.81 4.43 10.53
CA THR A 10 -1.29 4.94 11.82
C THR A 10 -0.36 6.01 12.36
N ASP A 11 0.96 5.81 12.28
CA ASP A 11 1.95 6.79 12.74
C ASP A 11 1.93 8.07 11.91
N LEU A 12 1.76 7.97 10.58
CA LEU A 12 1.73 9.13 9.69
C LEU A 12 0.45 9.93 9.79
N PHE A 13 -0.70 9.28 10.00
CA PHE A 13 -2.02 9.91 9.85
C PHE A 13 -2.87 9.92 11.12
N GLY A 14 -2.35 9.40 12.24
CA GLY A 14 -2.99 9.42 13.56
C GLY A 14 -4.20 8.51 13.71
N GLN A 15 -4.47 7.63 12.73
CA GLN A 15 -5.58 6.69 12.74
C GLN A 15 -5.26 5.47 11.88
N PRO A 16 -5.83 4.28 12.19
CA PRO A 16 -5.59 3.09 11.38
C PRO A 16 -6.21 3.21 9.98
N PRO A 17 -5.59 2.59 8.95
CA PRO A 17 -6.18 2.53 7.62
C PRO A 17 -7.41 1.61 7.62
N THR A 18 -8.31 1.83 6.67
CA THR A 18 -9.35 0.85 6.37
C THR A 18 -8.76 -0.32 5.59
N LEU A 19 -9.00 -1.54 6.07
CA LEU A 19 -8.67 -2.77 5.36
C LEU A 19 -9.92 -3.30 4.68
N ALA A 20 -9.83 -3.57 3.38
CA ALA A 20 -10.95 -4.07 2.61
C ALA A 20 -10.50 -5.13 1.60
N ALA A 21 -11.36 -6.14 1.42
CA ALA A 21 -11.39 -6.93 0.20
C ALA A 21 -12.41 -6.29 -0.74
N LEU A 22 -12.10 -6.27 -2.03
CA LEU A 22 -12.90 -5.61 -3.05
C LEU A 22 -13.38 -6.63 -4.09
N HIS A 23 -14.61 -6.46 -4.56
CA HIS A 23 -15.19 -7.27 -5.63
C HIS A 23 -14.76 -6.73 -7.00
N ALA A 24 -13.45 -6.71 -7.22
CA ALA A 24 -12.84 -6.31 -8.47
C ALA A 24 -11.58 -7.14 -8.73
N GLY A 25 -11.15 -7.20 -10.00
CA GLY A 25 -9.90 -7.82 -10.37
C GLY A 25 -8.73 -6.90 -10.05
N LEU A 26 -7.75 -7.41 -9.29
CA LEU A 26 -6.44 -6.80 -9.11
C LEU A 26 -5.37 -7.77 -9.57
N GLU A 27 -4.32 -7.24 -10.19
CA GLU A 27 -3.16 -7.99 -10.64
C GLU A 27 -2.45 -8.68 -9.47
N CYS A 28 -2.54 -8.15 -8.24
CA CYS A 28 -2.02 -8.79 -7.04
C CYS A 28 -2.47 -10.24 -6.89
N GLY A 29 -3.71 -10.58 -7.29
CA GLY A 29 -4.21 -11.96 -7.25
C GLY A 29 -3.43 -12.88 -8.21
N THR A 30 -3.25 -12.43 -9.46
CA THR A 30 -2.50 -13.17 -10.47
C THR A 30 -1.02 -13.27 -10.13
N ILE A 31 -0.40 -12.17 -9.69
CA ILE A 31 1.03 -12.14 -9.37
C ILE A 31 1.30 -13.04 -8.16
N SER A 32 0.48 -12.98 -7.10
CA SER A 32 0.67 -13.84 -5.92
C SER A 32 0.46 -15.33 -6.23
N ALA A 33 -0.38 -15.67 -7.21
CA ALA A 33 -0.54 -17.04 -7.68
C ALA A 33 0.71 -17.56 -8.43
N LEU A 34 1.43 -16.67 -9.14
CA LEU A 34 2.67 -17.01 -9.84
C LEU A 34 3.89 -17.11 -8.92
N TYR A 35 3.89 -16.38 -7.80
CA TYR A 35 4.99 -16.36 -6.83
C TYR A 35 4.51 -16.82 -5.45
N PRO A 36 4.45 -18.15 -5.21
CA PRO A 36 4.06 -18.70 -3.91
C PRO A 36 4.96 -18.15 -2.79
N GLY A 37 4.34 -17.68 -1.72
CA GLY A 37 5.03 -17.07 -0.57
C GLY A 37 5.30 -15.57 -0.72
N MET A 38 4.91 -14.95 -1.84
CA MET A 38 4.95 -13.49 -1.96
C MET A 38 3.82 -12.85 -1.15
N ASP A 39 4.21 -11.93 -0.27
CA ASP A 39 3.30 -11.03 0.43
C ASP A 39 2.91 -9.86 -0.47
N ALA A 40 1.61 -9.61 -0.64
CA ALA A 40 1.10 -8.51 -1.48
C ALA A 40 0.07 -7.65 -0.76
N ILE A 41 0.09 -6.35 -1.06
CA ILE A 41 -0.92 -5.37 -0.66
C ILE A 41 -1.17 -4.41 -1.82
N SER A 42 -2.40 -3.93 -1.96
CA SER A 42 -2.77 -2.90 -2.94
C SER A 42 -3.18 -1.63 -2.20
N ILE A 43 -2.62 -0.49 -2.62
CA ILE A 43 -2.90 0.85 -2.10
C ILE A 43 -2.94 1.84 -3.28
N GLY A 44 -3.59 2.98 -3.11
CA GLY A 44 -3.64 4.00 -4.15
C GLY A 44 -4.31 5.30 -3.69
N PRO A 45 -4.22 6.37 -4.50
CA PRO A 45 -4.87 7.63 -4.22
C PRO A 45 -6.39 7.50 -4.39
N THR A 46 -7.14 8.49 -3.92
CA THR A 46 -8.58 8.56 -4.16
C THR A 46 -8.82 8.89 -5.63
N LEU A 47 -9.48 7.97 -6.34
CA LEU A 47 -9.89 8.11 -7.73
C LEU A 47 -11.41 8.16 -7.82
N TYR A 48 -11.92 8.88 -8.82
CA TYR A 48 -13.35 8.99 -9.11
C TYR A 48 -13.61 8.72 -10.60
N ASP A 49 -14.74 8.06 -10.88
CA ASP A 49 -15.25 7.84 -12.23
C ASP A 49 -14.23 7.19 -13.18
N VAL A 50 -13.41 6.29 -12.63
CA VAL A 50 -12.37 5.53 -13.33
C VAL A 50 -12.98 4.79 -14.53
N HIS A 51 -12.28 4.80 -15.66
CA HIS A 51 -12.74 4.24 -16.94
C HIS A 51 -13.83 5.06 -17.66
N THR A 52 -14.01 6.33 -17.30
CA THR A 52 -14.90 7.25 -18.01
C THR A 52 -14.14 8.51 -18.46
N PRO A 53 -14.65 9.29 -19.43
CA PRO A 53 -14.07 10.60 -19.76
C PRO A 53 -14.08 11.62 -18.61
N ALA A 54 -14.81 11.34 -17.53
CA ALA A 54 -14.87 12.16 -16.31
C ALA A 54 -13.88 11.72 -15.22
N GLU A 55 -13.02 10.74 -15.52
CA GLU A 55 -12.01 10.22 -14.61
C GLU A 55 -11.14 11.36 -14.05
N ARG A 56 -11.02 11.38 -12.72
CA ARG A 56 -10.23 12.36 -11.99
C ARG A 56 -9.72 11.77 -10.68
N LEU A 57 -8.76 12.46 -10.09
CA LEU A 57 -8.16 12.09 -8.81
C LEU A 57 -8.19 13.23 -7.81
N GLU A 58 -8.17 12.89 -6.52
CA GLU A 58 -7.99 13.86 -5.44
C GLU A 58 -6.49 14.14 -5.25
N VAL A 59 -6.03 15.35 -5.62
CA VAL A 59 -4.59 15.68 -5.61
C VAL A 59 -3.97 15.52 -4.22
N ALA A 60 -4.67 15.90 -3.15
CA ALA A 60 -4.19 15.77 -1.78
C ALA A 60 -3.96 14.30 -1.35
N SER A 61 -4.70 13.35 -1.94
CA SER A 61 -4.52 11.93 -1.62
C SER A 61 -3.23 11.35 -2.21
N VAL A 62 -2.66 11.97 -3.26
CA VAL A 62 -1.41 11.53 -3.90
C VAL A 62 -0.23 11.67 -2.94
N GLU A 63 -0.14 12.81 -2.24
CA GLU A 63 0.90 13.06 -1.25
C GLU A 63 0.84 12.05 -0.10
N LYS A 64 -0.37 11.71 0.37
CA LYS A 64 -0.56 10.68 1.39
C LYS A 64 0.01 9.33 0.95
N VAL A 65 -0.29 8.90 -0.27
CA VAL A 65 0.21 7.62 -0.81
C VAL A 65 1.72 7.66 -0.97
N TYR A 66 2.28 8.77 -1.46
CA TYR A 66 3.72 8.94 -1.60
C TYR A 66 4.44 8.78 -0.25
N ASN A 67 3.96 9.49 0.78
CA ASN A 67 4.55 9.42 2.13
C ASN A 67 4.41 8.02 2.73
N LEU A 68 3.27 7.35 2.53
CA LEU A 68 3.05 5.98 2.97
C LEU A 68 4.02 5.00 2.31
N VAL A 69 4.22 5.10 0.99
CA VAL A 69 5.18 4.26 0.26
C VAL A 69 6.61 4.51 0.75
N LEU A 70 7.01 5.78 0.83
CA LEU A 70 8.37 6.15 1.23
C LEU A 70 8.72 5.65 2.64
N GLU A 71 7.86 5.93 3.62
CA GLU A 71 8.09 5.50 5.00
C GLU A 71 8.06 3.97 5.14
N THR A 72 7.19 3.28 4.39
CA THR A 72 7.17 1.81 4.37
C THR A 72 8.50 1.25 3.86
N LEU A 73 9.05 1.82 2.78
CA LEU A 73 10.34 1.39 2.23
C LEU A 73 11.49 1.63 3.22
N VAL A 74 11.48 2.77 3.93
CA VAL A 74 12.45 3.07 4.99
C VAL A 74 12.39 2.01 6.10
N ARG A 75 11.20 1.65 6.58
CA ARG A 75 11.05 0.64 7.65
C ARG A 75 11.43 -0.76 7.20
N ILE A 76 11.13 -1.15 5.96
CA ILE A 76 11.57 -2.44 5.40
C ILE A 76 13.11 -2.48 5.37
N ALA A 77 13.76 -1.44 4.83
CA ALA A 77 15.22 -1.40 4.76
C ALA A 77 15.88 -1.45 6.16
N ALA A 78 15.28 -0.82 7.15
CA ALA A 78 15.76 -0.87 8.54
C ALA A 78 15.61 -2.27 9.16
N GLN A 79 14.52 -2.99 8.87
CA GLN A 79 14.31 -4.37 9.35
C GLN A 79 15.33 -5.34 8.73
N ASP A 80 15.60 -5.21 7.43
CA ASP A 80 16.58 -6.04 6.75
C ASP A 80 17.99 -5.81 7.31
N ALA A 81 18.36 -4.55 7.60
CA ALA A 81 19.63 -4.21 8.22
C ALA A 81 19.78 -4.76 9.66
N ALA A 82 18.67 -4.90 10.39
CA ALA A 82 18.66 -5.50 11.72
C ALA A 82 18.70 -7.03 11.69
N GLY A 83 18.05 -7.66 10.69
CA GLY A 83 18.05 -9.11 10.49
C GLY A 83 19.36 -9.67 9.91
N ALA A 84 20.14 -8.84 9.20
CA ALA A 84 21.43 -9.23 8.62
C ALA A 84 22.61 -9.24 9.64
N GLN A 85 22.36 -8.89 10.91
CA GLN A 85 23.37 -8.85 11.98
C GLN A 85 23.38 -10.10 12.89
N THR A 86 22.66 -11.16 12.53
CA THR A 86 22.67 -12.48 13.18
C THR A 86 23.12 -13.57 12.23
#